data_AF-A0AAD0WR09-F1
#
_entry.id   AF-A0AAD0WR09-F1
#
_cell.length_a   1.000
_cell.length_b   1.000
_cell.length_c   1.000
_cell.angle_alpha   90.00
_cell.angle_beta   90.00
_cell.angle_gamma   90.00
#
_symmetry.space_group_name_H-M   'P 1'
#
loop_
_entity.id
_entity.type
_entity.pdbx_description
1 polymer ?
#
loop_
_entity_poly.entity_id
_entity_poly.type
_entity_poly.pdbx_seq_one_letter_code
_entity_poly.pdbx_strand_id
1 'polypeptide(L)'
;MRKFNLQKGIQIENSKIKITIVVIASLILGIGILFFIPQTHDYVIDSFLQIWFGIIWTYEALLTSYTVPLWVLIIISVLALTTIIRFLINLQSNTKPEHLSYKEDFIYGANWRWKWTKNEVSNIQCYCPKCDSLLVYDDSSCHTRYTDVTKTDFICQNCESQLVTSIHGGNKNYAINAVKREIERRIRTNEYKINLHKS
;
A
#
# COMPACT_ATOMS: atom_id res chain seq x y z
N MET A 1 -1.35 14.56 37.33
CA MET A 1 -1.34 14.49 35.85
C MET A 1 -2.56 13.81 35.20
N ARG A 2 -3.25 12.83 35.83
CA ARG A 2 -4.40 12.12 35.22
C ARG A 2 -5.68 12.94 34.95
N LYS A 3 -5.98 13.99 35.75
CA LYS A 3 -7.23 14.76 35.61
C LYS A 3 -7.31 15.60 34.30
N PHE A 4 -6.17 16.00 33.74
CA PHE A 4 -6.14 16.84 32.53
C PHE A 4 -6.51 16.05 31.26
N ASN A 5 -6.11 14.77 31.18
CA ASN A 5 -6.45 13.91 30.04
C ASN A 5 -7.93 13.49 30.03
N LEU A 6 -8.55 13.30 31.21
CA LEU A 6 -9.98 13.00 31.31
C LEU A 6 -10.86 14.18 30.86
N GLN A 7 -10.52 15.41 31.29
CA GLN A 7 -11.23 16.62 30.86
C GLN A 7 -11.10 16.85 29.34
N LYS A 8 -9.91 16.63 28.77
CA LYS A 8 -9.68 16.77 27.33
C LYS A 8 -10.41 15.70 26.51
N GLY A 9 -10.49 14.46 27.01
CA GLY A 9 -11.28 13.38 26.40
C GLY A 9 -12.78 13.68 26.34
N ILE A 10 -13.36 14.13 27.46
CA ILE A 10 -14.79 14.50 27.56
C ILE A 10 -15.14 15.67 26.61
N GLN A 11 -14.25 16.66 26.47
CA GLN A 11 -14.46 17.78 25.55
C GLN A 11 -14.44 17.36 24.07
N ILE A 12 -13.58 16.41 23.70
CA ILE A 12 -13.49 15.90 22.32
C ILE A 12 -14.72 15.05 21.96
N GLU A 13 -15.21 14.22 22.89
CA GLU A 13 -16.40 13.39 22.70
C GLU A 13 -17.67 14.23 22.51
N ASN A 14 -17.85 15.26 23.35
CA ASN A 14 -18.96 16.19 23.21
C ASN A 14 -18.92 16.99 21.88
N SER A 15 -17.73 17.30 21.37
CA SER A 15 -17.57 17.96 20.07
C SER A 15 -18.00 17.05 18.91
N LYS A 16 -17.60 15.78 18.93
CA LYS A 16 -17.99 14.79 17.91
C LYS A 16 -19.50 14.57 17.89
N ILE A 17 -20.13 14.42 19.07
CA ILE A 17 -21.59 14.23 19.18
C ILE A 17 -22.34 15.45 18.59
N LYS A 18 -21.87 16.68 18.86
CA LYS A 18 -22.47 17.89 18.29
C LYS A 18 -22.36 17.93 16.76
N ILE A 19 -21.21 17.56 16.19
CA ILE A 19 -21.03 17.53 14.73
C ILE A 19 -21.95 16.48 14.10
N THR A 20 -22.04 15.28 14.69
CA THR A 20 -22.92 14.22 14.19
C THR A 20 -24.40 14.63 14.22
N ILE A 21 -24.86 15.29 15.29
CA ILE A 21 -26.23 15.79 15.40
C ILE A 21 -26.51 16.87 14.34
N VAL A 22 -25.56 17.78 14.10
CA VAL A 22 -25.71 18.84 13.08
C VAL A 22 -25.79 18.25 11.67
N VAL A 23 -24.99 17.22 11.36
CA VAL A 23 -25.03 16.54 10.05
C VAL A 23 -26.35 15.79 9.86
N ILE A 24 -26.84 15.11 10.90
CA ILE A 24 -28.14 14.41 10.81
C ILE A 24 -29.28 15.42 10.65
N ALA A 25 -29.25 16.53 11.41
CA ALA A 25 -30.27 17.57 11.32
C ALA A 25 -30.30 18.25 9.94
N SER A 26 -29.13 18.50 9.33
CA SER A 26 -29.06 19.09 7.99
C SER A 26 -29.52 18.14 6.89
N LEU A 27 -29.26 16.83 7.02
CA LEU A 27 -29.79 15.81 6.12
C LEU A 27 -31.31 15.71 6.19
N ILE A 28 -31.87 15.70 7.41
CA ILE A 28 -33.33 15.66 7.62
C ILE A 28 -34.00 16.93 7.06
N LEU A 29 -33.41 18.10 7.30
CA LEU A 29 -33.87 19.37 6.72
C LEU A 29 -33.81 19.36 5.18
N GLY A 30 -32.73 18.84 4.60
CA GLY A 30 -32.58 18.70 3.15
C GLY A 30 -33.64 17.80 2.52
N ILE A 31 -33.90 16.64 3.15
CA ILE A 31 -34.97 15.72 2.73
C ILE A 31 -36.34 16.37 2.87
N GLY A 32 -36.58 17.12 3.95
CA GLY A 32 -37.82 17.88 4.15
C GLY A 32 -38.05 18.96 3.09
N ILE A 33 -37.01 19.71 2.73
CA ILE A 33 -37.09 20.75 1.68
C ILE A 33 -37.36 20.12 0.30
N LEU A 34 -36.74 18.98 0.00
CA LEU A 34 -37.00 18.21 -1.23
C LEU A 34 -38.44 17.66 -1.30
N PHE A 35 -39.10 17.46 -0.16
CA PHE A 35 -40.48 16.97 -0.09
C PHE A 35 -41.52 18.09 -0.30
N PHE A 36 -41.17 19.35 -0.02
CA PHE A 36 -42.07 20.50 -0.11
C PHE A 36 -42.06 21.23 -1.46
N ILE A 37 -41.16 20.87 -2.38
CA ILE A 37 -41.16 21.39 -3.74
C ILE A 37 -42.14 20.52 -4.56
N PRO A 38 -43.30 21.04 -5.00
CA PRO A 38 -44.33 20.24 -5.66
C PRO A 38 -43.83 19.59 -6.96
N GLN A 39 -42.83 20.19 -7.61
CA GLN A 39 -42.23 19.65 -8.83
C GLN A 39 -41.29 18.47 -8.59
N THR A 40 -40.68 18.29 -7.41
CA THR A 40 -39.79 17.16 -7.09
C THR A 40 -40.54 15.98 -6.49
N HIS A 41 -41.72 16.22 -5.91
CA HIS A 41 -42.57 15.19 -5.32
C HIS A 41 -43.00 14.15 -6.37
N ASP A 42 -43.42 14.60 -7.56
CA ASP A 42 -43.84 13.70 -8.63
C ASP A 42 -42.67 12.83 -9.15
N TYR A 43 -41.47 13.40 -9.30
CA TYR A 43 -40.28 12.63 -9.71
C TYR A 43 -39.81 11.63 -8.67
N VAL A 44 -39.84 12.00 -7.38
CA VAL A 44 -39.42 11.11 -6.28
C VAL A 44 -40.43 9.96 -6.12
N ILE A 45 -41.73 10.26 -6.24
CA ILE A 45 -42.78 9.24 -6.19
C ILE A 45 -42.69 8.31 -7.41
N ASP A 46 -42.56 8.82 -8.62
CA ASP A 46 -42.44 7.99 -9.81
C ASP A 46 -41.19 7.10 -9.76
N SER A 47 -40.06 7.64 -9.32
CA SER A 47 -38.83 6.86 -9.15
C SER A 47 -39.00 5.76 -8.09
N PHE A 48 -39.65 6.07 -6.97
CA PHE A 48 -39.91 5.10 -5.91
C PHE A 48 -40.90 4.02 -6.36
N LEU A 49 -41.97 4.40 -7.06
CA LEU A 49 -42.94 3.49 -7.64
C LEU A 49 -42.30 2.58 -8.69
N GLN A 50 -41.41 3.11 -9.54
CA GLN A 50 -40.71 2.32 -10.56
C GLN A 50 -39.80 1.25 -9.94
N ILE A 51 -39.09 1.60 -8.87
CA ILE A 51 -38.29 0.65 -8.09
C ILE A 51 -39.19 -0.39 -7.42
N TRP A 52 -40.30 0.04 -6.81
CA TRP A 52 -41.24 -0.83 -6.13
C TRP A 52 -41.92 -1.84 -7.08
N PHE A 53 -42.40 -1.37 -8.23
CA PHE A 53 -42.95 -2.23 -9.28
C PHE A 53 -41.90 -3.15 -9.90
N GLY A 54 -40.64 -2.70 -10.04
CA GLY A 54 -39.54 -3.56 -10.46
C GLY A 54 -39.25 -4.69 -9.46
N ILE A 55 -39.29 -4.39 -8.16
CA ILE A 55 -39.11 -5.39 -7.10
C ILE A 55 -40.26 -6.39 -7.08
N ILE A 56 -41.52 -5.93 -7.17
CA ILE A 56 -42.69 -6.82 -7.26
C ILE A 56 -42.60 -7.69 -8.52
N TRP A 57 -42.29 -7.10 -9.68
CA TRP A 57 -42.15 -7.83 -10.93
C TRP A 57 -41.04 -8.88 -10.86
N THR A 58 -39.88 -8.55 -10.30
CA THR A 58 -38.78 -9.52 -10.12
C THR A 58 -39.12 -10.61 -9.12
N TYR A 59 -39.83 -10.28 -8.03
CA TYR A 59 -40.30 -11.25 -7.04
C TYR A 59 -41.30 -12.24 -7.66
N GLU A 60 -42.30 -11.74 -8.38
CA GLU A 60 -43.28 -12.56 -9.11
C GLU A 60 -42.61 -13.36 -10.24
N ALA A 61 -41.69 -12.77 -11.00
CA ALA A 61 -40.95 -13.48 -12.04
C ALA A 61 -40.04 -14.60 -11.48
N LEU A 62 -39.57 -14.47 -10.25
CA LEU A 62 -38.76 -15.50 -9.57
C LEU A 62 -39.61 -16.59 -8.90
N LEU A 63 -40.82 -16.26 -8.42
CA LEU A 63 -41.73 -17.20 -7.74
C LEU A 63 -42.77 -17.83 -8.65
N THR A 64 -42.96 -17.32 -9.86
CA THR A 64 -43.70 -18.01 -10.90
C THR A 64 -43.00 -19.34 -11.21
N SER A 65 -43.75 -20.43 -11.03
CA SER A 65 -43.25 -21.78 -11.25
C SER A 65 -43.01 -22.02 -12.73
N TYR A 66 -41.83 -21.61 -13.21
CA TYR A 66 -41.37 -21.94 -14.55
C TYR A 66 -40.88 -23.39 -14.56
N THR A 67 -41.33 -24.16 -15.54
CA THR A 67 -40.80 -25.50 -15.85
C THR A 67 -39.43 -25.34 -16.50
N VAL A 68 -38.42 -24.94 -15.71
CA VAL A 68 -37.05 -24.79 -16.18
C VAL A 68 -36.49 -26.18 -16.46
N PRO A 69 -36.06 -26.47 -17.70
CA PRO A 69 -35.44 -27.75 -18.00
C PRO A 69 -34.17 -27.96 -17.17
N LEU A 70 -34.00 -29.16 -16.62
CA LEU A 70 -32.86 -29.52 -15.76
C LEU A 70 -31.49 -29.18 -16.41
N TRP A 71 -31.39 -29.28 -17.73
CA TRP A 71 -30.16 -28.98 -18.46
C TRP A 71 -29.75 -27.49 -18.36
N VAL A 72 -30.70 -26.57 -18.29
CA VAL A 72 -30.44 -25.13 -18.12
C VAL A 72 -29.84 -24.86 -16.75
N LEU A 73 -30.38 -25.49 -15.70
CA LEU A 73 -29.85 -25.38 -14.33
C LEU A 73 -28.43 -25.95 -14.23
N ILE A 74 -28.15 -27.06 -14.91
CA ILE A 74 -26.79 -27.64 -14.96
C ILE A 74 -25.82 -26.66 -15.62
N ILE A 75 -26.19 -26.03 -16.75
CA ILE A 75 -25.33 -25.04 -17.41
C ILE A 75 -25.06 -23.85 -16.49
N ILE A 76 -26.09 -23.30 -15.84
CA ILE A 76 -25.94 -22.19 -14.89
C ILE A 76 -25.03 -22.59 -13.72
N SER A 77 -25.21 -23.80 -13.19
CA SER A 77 -24.39 -24.32 -12.09
C SER A 77 -22.93 -24.46 -12.49
N VAL A 78 -22.63 -24.96 -13.69
CA VAL A 78 -21.25 -25.10 -14.18
C VAL A 78 -20.62 -23.72 -14.36
N LEU A 79 -21.33 -22.77 -14.97
CA LEU A 79 -20.83 -21.40 -15.14
C LEU A 79 -20.58 -20.73 -13.78
N ALA A 80 -21.51 -20.85 -12.83
CA ALA A 80 -21.35 -20.33 -11.47
C ALA A 80 -20.16 -20.98 -10.74
N LEU A 81 -19.96 -22.28 -10.89
CA LEU A 81 -18.83 -22.97 -10.28
C LEU A 81 -17.49 -22.46 -10.86
N THR A 82 -17.40 -22.28 -12.19
CA THR A 82 -16.18 -21.78 -12.82
C THR A 82 -15.81 -20.36 -12.39
N THR A 83 -16.79 -19.48 -12.19
CA THR A 83 -16.55 -18.11 -11.73
C THR A 83 -16.14 -18.07 -10.26
N ILE A 84 -16.78 -18.88 -9.40
CA ILE A 84 -16.41 -19.02 -7.99
C ILE A 84 -14.97 -19.54 -7.86
N ILE A 85 -14.61 -20.59 -8.60
CA ILE A 85 -13.24 -21.14 -8.56
C ILE A 85 -12.22 -20.08 -8.99
N ARG A 86 -12.46 -19.36 -10.10
CA ARG A 86 -11.55 -18.29 -10.55
C ARG A 86 -11.44 -17.16 -9.53
N PHE A 87 -12.54 -16.79 -8.90
CA PHE A 87 -12.57 -15.77 -7.86
C PHE A 87 -11.76 -16.19 -6.63
N LEU A 88 -11.91 -17.43 -6.17
CA LEU A 88 -11.13 -17.98 -5.06
C LEU A 88 -9.62 -18.04 -5.37
N ILE A 89 -9.25 -18.46 -6.58
CA ILE A 89 -7.84 -18.47 -7.01
C ILE A 89 -7.25 -17.06 -7.01
N ASN A 90 -8.00 -16.07 -7.52
CA ASN A 90 -7.56 -14.68 -7.56
C ASN A 90 -7.43 -14.04 -6.16
N LEU A 91 -8.23 -14.48 -5.19
CA LEU A 91 -8.06 -14.08 -3.79
C LEU A 91 -6.78 -14.65 -3.18
N GLN A 92 -6.38 -15.86 -3.56
CA GLN A 92 -5.21 -16.54 -3.02
C GLN A 92 -3.89 -16.14 -3.69
N SER A 93 -3.92 -15.62 -4.93
CA SER A 93 -2.73 -15.18 -5.68
C SER A 93 -2.04 -13.92 -5.13
N ASN A 94 -2.40 -13.47 -3.94
CA ASN A 94 -1.60 -12.50 -3.17
C ASN A 94 -0.36 -13.14 -2.54
N THR A 95 0.28 -14.09 -3.22
CA THR A 95 1.59 -14.58 -2.81
C THR A 95 2.55 -13.40 -2.93
N LYS A 96 3.07 -12.97 -1.78
CA LYS A 96 4.08 -11.91 -1.72
C LYS A 96 5.21 -12.28 -2.68
N PRO A 97 5.61 -11.38 -3.59
CA PRO A 97 6.63 -11.73 -4.55
C PRO A 97 7.93 -12.13 -3.84
N GLU A 98 8.59 -13.16 -4.38
CA GLU A 98 9.72 -13.87 -3.74
C GLU A 98 10.84 -12.90 -3.34
N HIS A 99 11.14 -11.89 -4.16
CA HIS A 99 12.18 -10.90 -3.90
C HIS A 99 11.95 -10.04 -2.64
N LEU A 100 10.75 -10.05 -2.05
CA LEU A 100 10.49 -9.33 -0.80
C LEU A 100 11.21 -9.94 0.42
N SER A 101 11.72 -11.17 0.32
CA SER A 101 12.59 -11.77 1.34
C SER A 101 14.04 -11.28 1.23
N TYR A 102 14.48 -10.84 0.04
CA TYR A 102 15.82 -10.32 -0.24
C TYR A 102 15.98 -8.92 0.36
N LYS A 103 16.63 -8.82 1.51
CA LYS A 103 16.72 -7.58 2.32
C LYS A 103 18.14 -7.17 2.69
N GLU A 104 19.12 -8.00 2.38
CA GLU A 104 20.52 -7.71 2.60
C GLU A 104 21.40 -8.35 1.54
N ASP A 105 22.53 -7.72 1.23
CA ASP A 105 23.55 -8.25 0.31
C ASP A 105 24.88 -7.50 0.45
N PHE A 106 25.95 -8.11 -0.05
CA PHE A 106 27.27 -7.51 -0.19
C PHE A 106 27.39 -6.82 -1.56
N ILE A 107 27.48 -5.49 -1.55
CA ILE A 107 27.49 -4.65 -2.75
C ILE A 107 28.57 -3.57 -2.59
N TYR A 108 29.38 -3.34 -3.63
CA TYR A 108 30.48 -2.38 -3.62
C TYR A 108 31.42 -2.52 -2.40
N GLY A 109 31.70 -3.74 -1.94
CA GLY A 109 32.64 -3.97 -0.84
C GLY A 109 32.10 -3.73 0.57
N ALA A 110 30.80 -3.48 0.74
CA ALA A 110 30.16 -3.32 2.05
C ALA A 110 28.84 -4.11 2.16
N ASN A 111 28.39 -4.34 3.40
CA ASN A 111 27.11 -4.97 3.66
C ASN A 111 26.00 -3.92 3.57
N TRP A 112 24.98 -4.16 2.77
CA TRP A 112 23.83 -3.27 2.64
C TRP A 112 22.59 -3.98 3.15
N ARG A 113 21.78 -3.27 3.94
CA ARG A 113 20.47 -3.75 4.42
C ARG A 113 19.40 -2.75 4.07
N TRP A 114 18.22 -3.23 3.70
CA TRP A 114 17.08 -2.38 3.29
C TRP A 114 15.75 -2.97 3.74
N LYS A 115 14.69 -2.20 3.53
CA LYS A 115 13.30 -2.58 3.81
C LYS A 115 12.47 -2.48 2.53
N TRP A 116 11.46 -3.33 2.44
CA TRP A 116 10.47 -3.29 1.37
C TRP A 116 9.25 -2.48 1.79
N THR A 117 8.90 -1.46 1.01
CA THR A 117 7.68 -0.68 1.17
C THR A 117 6.92 -0.70 -0.14
N LYS A 118 5.71 -1.27 -0.17
CA LYS A 118 4.87 -1.35 -1.39
C LYS A 118 5.63 -1.84 -2.65
N ASN A 119 6.42 -2.91 -2.50
CA ASN A 119 7.25 -3.49 -3.57
C ASN A 119 8.45 -2.65 -4.02
N GLU A 120 8.78 -1.57 -3.31
CA GLU A 120 9.96 -0.73 -3.58
C GLU A 120 11.00 -0.87 -2.47
N VAL A 121 12.28 -0.77 -2.87
CA VAL A 121 13.42 -0.72 -1.95
C VAL A 121 13.43 0.63 -1.22
N SER A 122 13.47 0.56 0.11
CA SER A 122 13.40 1.72 1.01
C SER A 122 14.35 1.55 2.20
N ASN A 123 14.72 2.66 2.85
CA ASN A 123 15.59 2.65 4.04
C ASN A 123 16.89 1.83 3.86
N ILE A 124 17.60 2.09 2.77
CA ILE A 124 18.90 1.47 2.46
C ILE A 124 19.94 2.01 3.44
N GLN A 125 20.66 1.11 4.10
CA GLN A 125 21.67 1.41 5.10
C GLN A 125 22.92 0.58 4.84
N CYS A 126 24.08 1.18 5.06
CA CYS A 126 25.39 0.56 4.85
C CYS A 126 26.00 0.15 6.19
N TYR A 127 26.48 -1.09 6.28
CA TYR A 127 26.99 -1.72 7.49
C TYR A 127 28.44 -2.18 7.26
N CYS A 128 29.25 -2.07 8.32
CA CYS A 128 30.63 -2.54 8.29
C CYS A 128 30.67 -4.06 8.18
N PRO A 129 31.42 -4.64 7.22
CA PRO A 129 31.56 -6.08 7.11
C PRO A 129 32.36 -6.71 8.27
N LYS A 130 33.14 -5.92 9.02
CA LYS A 130 33.97 -6.42 10.14
C LYS A 130 33.24 -6.43 11.49
N CYS A 131 32.52 -5.35 11.82
CA CYS A 131 31.92 -5.17 13.14
C CYS A 131 30.41 -4.93 13.13
N ASP A 132 29.76 -4.99 11.96
CA ASP A 132 28.33 -4.76 11.75
C ASP A 132 27.80 -3.41 12.28
N SER A 133 28.67 -2.41 12.49
CA SER A 133 28.23 -1.06 12.82
C SER A 133 27.72 -0.33 11.58
N LEU A 134 26.71 0.53 11.74
CA LEU A 134 26.26 1.43 10.69
C LEU A 134 27.40 2.36 10.26
N LEU A 135 27.67 2.43 8.96
CA LEU A 135 28.71 3.29 8.40
C LEU A 135 28.22 4.74 8.29
N VAL A 136 29.12 5.66 8.62
CA VAL A 136 28.93 7.09 8.39
C VAL A 136 29.41 7.43 6.98
N TYR A 137 28.76 8.38 6.32
CA TYR A 137 29.13 8.81 4.98
C TYR A 137 29.86 10.15 5.03
N ASP A 138 30.81 10.34 4.12
CA ASP A 138 31.48 11.60 3.85
C ASP A 138 31.37 11.89 2.35
N ASP A 139 30.60 12.93 2.00
CA ASP A 139 30.43 13.44 0.64
C ASP A 139 31.07 14.81 0.43
N SER A 140 32.04 15.20 1.28
CA SER A 140 32.73 16.48 1.19
C SER A 140 33.35 16.73 -0.19
N SER A 141 33.86 15.68 -0.84
CA SER A 141 34.43 15.77 -2.20
C SER A 141 33.42 16.18 -3.29
N CYS A 142 32.11 16.06 -3.01
CA CYS A 142 31.06 16.48 -3.94
C CYS A 142 30.79 17.99 -3.87
N HIS A 143 31.42 18.69 -2.92
CA HIS A 143 31.33 20.13 -2.73
C HIS A 143 32.63 20.86 -3.10
N THR A 144 33.65 20.13 -3.58
CA THR A 144 34.95 20.71 -3.99
C THR A 144 34.98 21.03 -5.49
N ARG A 145 36.14 21.49 -5.99
CA ARG A 145 36.28 22.05 -7.34
C ARG A 145 36.03 20.98 -8.41
N TYR A 146 35.61 21.43 -9.60
CA TYR A 146 35.25 20.59 -10.76
C TYR A 146 36.32 19.57 -11.20
N THR A 147 37.58 19.75 -10.80
CA THR A 147 38.70 18.85 -11.14
C THR A 147 38.81 17.63 -10.22
N ASP A 148 38.09 17.61 -9.09
CA ASP A 148 38.14 16.50 -8.14
C ASP A 148 37.13 15.42 -8.51
N VAL A 149 37.53 14.15 -8.35
CA VAL A 149 36.62 13.02 -8.57
C VAL A 149 35.56 13.01 -7.48
N THR A 150 34.33 13.36 -7.83
CA THR A 150 33.18 13.32 -6.91
C THR A 150 32.96 11.90 -6.41
N LYS A 151 32.98 11.72 -5.09
CA LYS A 151 32.77 10.43 -4.43
C LYS A 151 32.08 10.59 -3.09
N THR A 152 31.44 9.51 -2.65
CA THR A 152 30.93 9.36 -1.29
C THR A 152 31.69 8.23 -0.60
N ASP A 153 32.40 8.56 0.47
CA ASP A 153 33.16 7.62 1.28
C ASP A 153 32.28 7.08 2.42
N PHE A 154 32.36 5.79 2.71
CA PHE A 154 31.67 5.13 3.83
C PHE A 154 32.69 4.67 4.86
N ILE A 155 32.60 5.24 6.06
CA ILE A 155 33.61 5.17 7.12
C ILE A 155 33.02 4.48 8.35
N CYS A 156 33.80 3.58 8.95
CA CYS A 156 33.41 2.83 10.13
C CYS A 156 34.01 3.45 11.40
N GLN A 157 33.21 4.17 12.17
CA GLN A 157 33.67 4.80 13.42
C GLN A 157 34.13 3.79 14.47
N ASN A 158 33.55 2.59 14.49
CA ASN A 158 33.88 1.55 15.47
C ASN A 158 35.17 0.78 15.13
N CYS A 159 35.69 0.92 13.91
CA CYS A 159 36.94 0.27 13.47
C CYS A 159 37.97 1.35 13.15
N GLU A 160 38.31 2.17 14.14
CA GLU A 160 39.35 3.20 14.03
C GLU A 160 39.11 4.20 12.88
N SER A 161 37.84 4.49 12.58
CA SER A 161 37.45 5.36 11.46
C SER A 161 38.02 4.91 10.11
N GLN A 162 38.20 3.60 9.91
CA GLN A 162 38.67 3.06 8.64
C GLN A 162 37.66 3.35 7.51
N LEU A 163 38.17 3.72 6.33
CA LEU A 163 37.41 3.74 5.09
C LEU A 163 37.05 2.31 4.70
N VAL A 164 35.76 2.01 4.57
CA VAL A 164 35.28 0.67 4.19
C VAL A 164 35.05 0.59 2.68
N THR A 165 34.37 1.59 2.12
CA THR A 165 34.11 1.65 0.68
C THR A 165 33.92 3.09 0.21
N SER A 166 34.04 3.30 -1.10
CA SER A 166 33.82 4.59 -1.76
C SER A 166 32.99 4.38 -3.02
N ILE A 167 31.96 5.20 -3.21
CA ILE A 167 31.11 5.19 -4.41
C ILE A 167 31.36 6.47 -5.20
N HIS A 168 31.85 6.33 -6.43
CA HIS A 168 32.13 7.44 -7.34
C HIS A 168 30.87 7.93 -8.07
N GLY A 169 30.83 9.23 -8.35
CA GLY A 169 29.86 9.87 -9.25
C GLY A 169 28.91 10.86 -8.58
N GLY A 170 28.92 10.98 -7.25
CA GLY A 170 28.09 11.97 -6.58
C GLY A 170 28.01 11.81 -5.07
N ASN A 171 27.09 12.57 -4.47
CA ASN A 171 26.86 12.68 -3.03
C ASN A 171 26.15 11.45 -2.44
N LYS A 172 25.82 11.50 -1.14
CA LYS A 172 25.11 10.42 -0.45
C LYS A 172 23.88 9.90 -1.20
N ASN A 173 23.03 10.81 -1.70
CA ASN A 173 21.81 10.41 -2.41
C ASN A 173 22.12 9.67 -3.70
N TYR A 174 23.13 10.12 -4.44
CA TYR A 174 23.63 9.40 -5.61
C TYR A 174 24.13 8.01 -5.24
N ALA A 175 24.93 7.89 -4.16
CA ALA A 175 25.48 6.61 -3.70
C ALA A 175 24.37 5.62 -3.31
N ILE A 176 23.37 6.05 -2.55
CA ILE A 176 22.21 5.22 -2.20
C ILE A 176 21.41 4.80 -3.44
N ASN A 177 21.22 5.72 -4.40
CA ASN A 177 20.54 5.40 -5.66
C ASN A 177 21.34 4.47 -6.56
N ALA A 178 22.68 4.51 -6.51
CA ALA A 178 23.53 3.55 -7.20
C ALA A 178 23.34 2.13 -6.64
N VAL A 179 23.32 1.99 -5.32
CA VAL A 179 23.03 0.71 -4.66
C VAL A 179 21.61 0.23 -4.96
N LYS A 180 20.61 1.12 -4.94
CA LYS A 180 19.23 0.78 -5.32
C LYS A 180 19.15 0.20 -6.72
N ARG A 181 19.81 0.83 -7.70
CA ARG A 181 19.87 0.35 -9.09
C ARG A 181 20.52 -1.03 -9.18
N GLU A 182 21.55 -1.30 -8.39
CA GLU A 182 22.22 -2.60 -8.37
C GLU A 182 21.35 -3.70 -7.75
N ILE A 183 20.62 -3.39 -6.67
CA ILE A 183 19.61 -4.29 -6.08
C ILE A 183 18.53 -4.63 -7.14
N GLU A 184 17.99 -3.62 -7.82
CA GLU A 184 17.00 -3.80 -8.88
C GLU A 184 17.56 -4.60 -10.06
N ARG A 185 18.81 -4.36 -10.46
CA ARG A 185 19.50 -5.15 -11.50
C ARG A 185 19.56 -6.63 -11.11
N ARG A 186 20.01 -6.95 -9.90
CA ARG A 186 20.10 -8.33 -9.38
C ARG A 186 18.74 -9.02 -9.29
N ILE A 187 17.68 -8.27 -8.99
CA ILE A 187 16.30 -8.80 -9.03
C ILE A 187 15.91 -9.16 -10.45
N ARG A 188 16.14 -8.27 -11.43
CA ARG A 188 15.82 -8.54 -12.84
C ARG A 188 16.63 -9.68 -13.43
N THR A 189 17.89 -9.86 -13.01
CA THR A 189 18.76 -10.96 -13.48
C THR A 189 18.64 -12.24 -12.66
N ASN A 190 17.78 -12.27 -11.62
CA ASN A 190 17.63 -13.38 -10.67
C ASN A 190 18.88 -13.73 -9.84
N GLU A 191 19.92 -12.88 -9.84
CA GLU A 191 21.13 -13.08 -9.04
C GLU A 191 20.85 -13.07 -7.53
N TYR A 192 19.78 -12.36 -7.10
CA TYR A 192 19.38 -12.31 -5.68
C TYR A 192 19.05 -13.68 -5.07
N LYS A 193 18.68 -14.66 -5.90
CA LYS A 193 18.35 -16.02 -5.45
C LYS A 193 19.55 -16.76 -4.89
N ILE A 194 20.75 -16.45 -5.39
CA ILE A 194 22.00 -17.07 -4.92
C ILE A 194 22.28 -16.65 -3.47
N ASN A 195 22.01 -15.38 -3.15
CA ASN A 195 22.26 -14.84 -1.81
C ASN A 195 21.16 -15.22 -0.80
N LEU A 196 19.91 -15.44 -1.26
CA LEU A 196 18.83 -15.94 -0.42
C LEU A 196 19.11 -17.33 0.19
N HIS A 197 19.89 -18.17 -0.49
CA HIS A 197 20.26 -19.50 0.01
C HIS A 197 21.47 -19.50 0.96
N LYS A 198 22.09 -18.33 1.20
CA LYS A 198 23.32 -18.22 1.99
C LYS A 198 23.09 -17.62 3.39
N SER A 199 21.90 -17.07 3.67
CA SER A 199 21.49 -16.59 5.00
C SER A 199 20.79 -17.69 5.79
#